data_AF-A0AA88H4T9-F1
#
_entry.id   AF-A0AA88H4T9-F1
#
_cell.length_a   1.000
_cell.length_b   1.000
_cell.length_c   1.000
_cell.angle_alpha   90.00
_cell.angle_beta   90.00
_cell.angle_gamma   90.00
#
_symmetry.space_group_name_H-M   'P 1'
#
loop_
_entity.id
_entity.type
_entity.pdbx_description
1 polymer ?
#
loop_
_entity_poly.entity_id
_entity_poly.type
_entity_poly.pdbx_seq_one_letter_code
_entity_poly.pdbx_strand_id
1 'polypeptide(L)'
;MEQRLLDKKVQEELKVLKEVKYLKKITDVRLSKWLEVYKIIKEDQGGFRSGYNTADRMFVLHALSENYGRAKNKFYVAFVDLQKTFDSVHRELLIMELIKIGLPAQFAQLVANMYGSTKGVVRVFGKGVSRIFEQTRGVKQGIVLVTSAIRNTRKRHCRILREKMGPNR
;
A
#
# COMPACT_ATOMS: atom_id res chain seq x y z
N MET A 1 -15.73 -43.93 0.71
CA MET A 1 -16.73 -42.91 0.29
C MET A 1 -16.37 -41.54 0.86
N GLU A 2 -15.89 -41.47 2.11
CA GLU A 2 -15.46 -40.25 2.80
C GLU A 2 -14.29 -39.50 2.13
N GLN A 3 -13.25 -40.20 1.63
CA GLN A 3 -12.14 -39.54 0.91
C GLN A 3 -12.62 -38.72 -0.32
N ARG A 4 -13.58 -39.26 -1.10
CA ARG A 4 -14.15 -38.56 -2.27
C ARG A 4 -14.99 -37.33 -1.89
N LEU A 5 -15.67 -37.38 -0.74
CA LEU A 5 -16.42 -36.25 -0.21
C LEU A 5 -15.49 -35.15 0.29
N LEU A 6 -14.38 -35.53 0.94
CA LEU A 6 -13.33 -34.61 1.38
C LEU A 6 -12.63 -33.94 0.18
N ASP A 7 -12.26 -34.71 -0.85
CA ASP A 7 -11.64 -34.16 -2.06
C ASP A 7 -12.57 -33.19 -2.79
N LYS A 8 -13.86 -33.52 -2.92
CA LYS A 8 -14.84 -32.59 -3.52
C LYS A 8 -14.96 -31.29 -2.72
N LYS A 9 -14.99 -31.38 -1.38
CA LYS A 9 -15.06 -30.20 -0.50
C LYS A 9 -13.81 -29.34 -0.61
N VAL A 10 -12.62 -29.96 -0.65
CA VAL A 10 -11.34 -29.27 -0.86
C VAL A 10 -11.30 -28.59 -2.23
N GLN A 11 -11.81 -29.24 -3.30
CA GLN A 11 -11.89 -28.63 -4.62
C GLN A 11 -12.84 -27.43 -4.67
N GLU A 12 -13.98 -27.50 -3.98
CA GLU A 12 -14.93 -26.39 -3.85
C GLU A 12 -14.28 -25.21 -3.11
N GLU A 13 -13.57 -25.47 -2.00
CA GLU A 13 -12.82 -24.44 -1.26
C GLU A 13 -11.70 -23.82 -2.11
N LEU A 14 -10.95 -24.63 -2.87
CA LEU A 14 -9.92 -24.15 -3.80
C LEU A 14 -10.50 -23.28 -4.93
N LYS A 15 -11.70 -23.60 -5.41
CA LYS A 15 -12.40 -22.80 -6.43
C LYS A 15 -12.75 -21.42 -5.88
N VAL A 16 -13.33 -21.34 -4.68
CA VAL A 16 -13.63 -20.08 -4.00
C VAL A 16 -12.36 -19.25 -3.77
N LEU A 17 -11.27 -19.88 -3.34
CA LEU A 17 -9.98 -19.20 -3.15
C LEU A 17 -9.43 -18.60 -4.45
N LYS A 18 -9.60 -19.29 -5.59
CA LYS A 18 -9.21 -18.77 -6.91
C LYS A 18 -10.06 -17.56 -7.29
N GLU A 19 -11.37 -17.62 -7.12
CA GLU A 19 -12.28 -16.51 -7.44
C GLU A 19 -11.94 -15.24 -6.65
N VAL A 20 -11.68 -15.38 -5.34
CA VAL A 20 -11.25 -14.27 -4.48
C VAL A 20 -9.90 -13.70 -4.94
N LYS A 21 -8.98 -14.55 -5.41
CA LYS A 21 -7.68 -14.10 -5.97
C LYS A 21 -7.88 -13.27 -7.24
N TYR A 22 -8.74 -13.70 -8.15
CA TYR A 22 -9.05 -12.95 -9.36
C TYR A 22 -9.72 -11.62 -9.06
N LEU A 23 -10.70 -11.60 -8.16
CA LEU A 23 -11.40 -10.38 -7.76
C LEU A 23 -10.42 -9.34 -7.19
N LYS A 24 -9.49 -9.77 -6.32
CA LYS A 24 -8.43 -8.89 -5.80
C LYS A 24 -7.59 -8.31 -6.92
N LYS A 25 -7.15 -9.14 -7.87
CA LYS A 25 -6.29 -8.69 -8.98
C LYS A 25 -7.01 -7.70 -9.90
N ILE A 26 -8.28 -7.97 -10.23
CA ILE A 26 -9.09 -7.05 -11.05
C ILE A 26 -9.29 -5.73 -10.33
N THR A 27 -9.59 -5.77 -9.03
CA THR A 27 -9.77 -4.55 -8.23
C THR A 27 -8.50 -3.72 -8.18
N ASP A 28 -7.34 -4.35 -7.97
CA ASP A 28 -6.02 -3.71 -7.98
C ASP A 28 -5.71 -3.00 -9.30
N VAL A 29 -5.92 -3.69 -10.43
CA VAL A 29 -5.66 -3.13 -11.76
C VAL A 29 -6.59 -1.95 -12.05
N ARG A 30 -7.89 -2.08 -11.74
CA ARG A 30 -8.87 -1.01 -11.97
C ARG A 30 -8.60 0.20 -11.09
N LEU A 31 -8.25 -0.03 -9.82
CA LEU A 31 -7.94 1.02 -8.87
C LEU A 31 -6.65 1.75 -9.26
N SER A 32 -5.60 1.01 -9.62
CA SER A 32 -4.35 1.58 -10.12
C SER A 32 -4.60 2.46 -11.34
N LYS A 33 -5.33 1.95 -12.34
CA LYS A 33 -5.69 2.73 -13.54
C LYS A 33 -6.49 3.99 -13.19
N TRP A 34 -7.42 3.90 -12.26
CA TRP A 34 -8.19 5.05 -11.80
C TRP A 34 -7.27 6.10 -11.15
N LEU A 35 -6.37 5.70 -10.26
CA LEU A 35 -5.42 6.60 -9.61
C LEU A 35 -4.50 7.33 -10.62
N GLU A 36 -4.09 6.64 -11.70
CA GLU A 36 -3.31 7.22 -12.80
C GLU A 36 -4.11 8.25 -13.60
N VAL A 37 -5.31 7.86 -14.06
CA VAL A 37 -6.17 8.70 -14.90
C VAL A 37 -6.54 10.02 -14.19
N TYR A 38 -6.86 9.93 -12.91
CA TYR A 38 -7.21 11.09 -12.09
C TYR A 38 -5.99 11.80 -11.47
N LYS A 39 -4.76 11.38 -11.84
CA LYS A 39 -3.49 11.96 -11.37
C LYS A 39 -3.41 12.11 -9.84
N ILE A 40 -3.97 11.14 -9.12
CA ILE A 40 -3.97 11.13 -7.65
C ILE A 40 -2.55 10.85 -7.13
N ILE A 41 -1.81 9.99 -7.83
CA ILE A 41 -0.42 9.66 -7.50
C ILE A 41 0.49 10.71 -8.10
N LYS A 42 1.34 11.30 -7.26
CA LYS A 42 2.35 12.24 -7.69
C LYS A 42 3.44 11.56 -8.52
N GLU A 43 4.07 12.34 -9.40
CA GLU A 43 5.11 11.86 -10.30
C GLU A 43 6.41 11.47 -9.58
N ASP A 44 6.64 11.93 -8.36
CA ASP A 44 7.75 11.50 -7.50
C ASP A 44 7.55 10.08 -6.92
N GLN A 45 6.31 9.59 -6.86
CA GLN A 45 5.99 8.25 -6.38
C GLN A 45 6.11 7.23 -7.50
N GLY A 46 7.23 6.49 -7.52
CA GLY A 46 7.48 5.39 -8.45
C GLY A 46 7.23 3.99 -7.88
N GLY A 47 7.02 3.85 -6.56
CA GLY A 47 6.87 2.54 -5.94
C GLY A 47 5.59 1.83 -6.37
N PHE A 48 5.72 0.55 -6.79
CA PHE A 48 4.61 -0.31 -7.23
C PHE A 48 3.81 0.24 -8.42
N ARG A 49 4.42 1.14 -9.21
CA ARG A 49 3.80 1.82 -10.35
C ARG A 49 4.39 1.29 -11.65
N SER A 50 3.53 0.91 -12.59
CA SER A 50 3.99 0.41 -13.90
C SER A 50 4.65 1.54 -14.70
N GLY A 51 5.76 1.22 -15.38
CA GLY A 51 6.54 2.21 -16.14
C GLY A 51 7.48 3.07 -15.30
N TYR A 52 7.58 2.80 -13.99
CA TYR A 52 8.54 3.47 -13.10
C TYR A 52 9.55 2.44 -12.59
N ASN A 53 10.83 2.78 -12.66
CA ASN A 53 11.88 1.93 -12.14
C ASN A 53 12.77 2.69 -11.14
N THR A 54 13.53 1.96 -10.34
CA THR A 54 14.43 2.54 -9.34
C THR A 54 15.63 3.25 -9.98
N ALA A 55 16.10 2.77 -11.14
CA ALA A 55 17.22 3.35 -11.85
C ALA A 55 16.93 4.80 -12.30
N ASP A 56 15.72 5.09 -12.78
CA ASP A 56 15.28 6.44 -13.15
C ASP A 56 15.33 7.38 -11.93
N ARG A 57 14.92 6.89 -10.75
CA ARG A 57 14.96 7.67 -9.51
C ARG A 57 16.38 7.94 -9.05
N MET A 58 17.26 6.93 -9.18
CA MET A 58 18.68 7.09 -8.91
C MET A 58 19.34 8.07 -9.88
N PHE A 59 18.97 8.03 -11.16
CA PHE A 59 19.45 8.96 -12.18
C PHE A 59 19.04 10.40 -11.85
N VAL A 60 17.78 10.63 -11.50
CA VAL A 60 17.29 11.97 -11.08
C VAL A 60 18.05 12.45 -9.84
N LEU A 61 18.26 11.58 -8.84
CA LEU A 61 19.02 11.94 -7.63
C LEU A 61 20.47 12.29 -7.97
N HIS A 62 21.11 11.53 -8.87
CA HIS A 62 22.46 11.79 -9.33
C HIS A 62 22.57 13.13 -10.08
N ALA A 63 21.65 13.38 -11.02
CA ALA A 63 21.59 14.64 -11.77
C ALA A 63 21.39 15.85 -10.85
N LEU A 64 20.55 15.72 -9.81
CA LEU A 64 20.40 16.75 -8.79
C LEU A 64 21.71 16.98 -8.03
N SER A 65 22.36 15.90 -7.57
CA SER A 65 23.64 16.00 -6.87
C SER A 65 24.70 16.72 -7.69
N GLU A 66 24.85 16.38 -8.98
CA GLU A 66 25.78 17.06 -9.88
C GLU A 66 25.45 18.54 -10.07
N ASN A 67 24.17 18.87 -10.27
CA ASN A 67 23.74 20.23 -10.51
C ASN A 67 24.05 21.15 -9.32
N TYR A 68 23.77 20.69 -8.09
CA TYR A 68 24.12 21.43 -6.88
C TYR A 68 25.63 21.50 -6.67
N GLY A 69 26.37 20.43 -7.00
CA GLY A 69 27.83 20.41 -6.99
C GLY A 69 28.45 21.46 -7.92
N ARG A 70 27.94 21.58 -9.16
CA ARG A 70 28.38 22.61 -10.13
C ARG A 70 28.12 24.03 -9.63
N ALA A 71 26.99 24.24 -8.95
CA ALA A 71 26.63 25.52 -8.35
C ALA A 71 27.40 25.84 -7.04
N LYS A 72 28.29 24.95 -6.57
CA LYS A 72 28.97 25.02 -5.25
C LYS A 72 28.00 25.14 -4.07
N ASN A 73 26.77 24.67 -4.24
CA ASN A 73 25.76 24.65 -3.20
C ASN A 73 25.85 23.34 -2.41
N LYS A 74 25.53 23.39 -1.12
CA LYS A 74 25.46 22.19 -0.28
C LYS A 74 24.24 21.36 -0.69
N PHE A 75 24.43 20.06 -0.94
CA PHE A 75 23.36 19.12 -1.24
C PHE A 75 23.27 18.06 -0.15
N TYR A 76 22.10 17.93 0.47
CA TYR A 76 21.86 16.98 1.56
C TYR A 76 20.75 16.00 1.16
N VAL A 77 20.97 14.72 1.42
CA VAL A 77 20.01 13.64 1.14
C VAL A 77 19.73 12.87 2.43
N ALA A 78 18.45 12.63 2.71
CA ALA A 78 18.01 11.80 3.82
C ALA A 78 17.23 10.60 3.28
N PHE A 79 17.70 9.40 3.62
CA PHE A 79 16.97 8.15 3.33
C PHE A 79 16.07 7.82 4.52
N VAL A 80 14.76 7.89 4.30
CA VAL A 80 13.75 7.59 5.33
C VAL A 80 13.12 6.26 5.00
N ASP A 81 13.45 5.23 5.79
CA ASP A 81 12.73 3.97 5.76
C ASP A 81 11.67 3.94 6.87
N LEU A 82 10.46 3.53 6.51
CA LEU A 82 9.33 3.52 7.43
C LEU A 82 9.06 2.08 7.87
N GLN A 83 9.15 1.81 9.17
CA GLN A 83 8.89 0.49 9.71
C GLN A 83 7.41 0.08 9.53
N LYS A 84 7.17 -1.16 9.06
CA LYS A 84 5.84 -1.80 8.98
C LYS A 84 4.78 -0.95 8.26
N THR A 85 5.16 -0.34 7.13
CA THR A 85 4.30 0.60 6.38
C THR A 85 2.96 0.01 5.96
N PHE A 86 2.94 -1.26 5.57
CA PHE A 86 1.73 -1.94 5.13
C PHE A 86 0.94 -2.52 6.29
N ASP A 87 1.62 -3.08 7.32
CA ASP A 87 0.97 -3.73 8.47
C ASP A 87 0.31 -2.72 9.44
N SER A 88 0.81 -1.48 9.47
CA SER A 88 0.34 -0.43 10.39
C SER A 88 -0.89 0.33 9.93
N VAL A 89 -1.35 0.14 8.69
CA VAL A 89 -2.42 0.96 8.10
C VAL A 89 -3.76 0.60 8.71
N HIS A 90 -4.48 1.62 9.19
CA HIS A 90 -5.85 1.46 9.67
C HIS A 90 -6.80 1.34 8.49
N ARG A 91 -7.50 0.20 8.37
CA ARG A 91 -8.32 -0.11 7.20
C ARG A 91 -9.46 0.89 7.01
N GLU A 92 -10.12 1.28 8.09
CA GLU A 92 -11.20 2.27 8.04
C GLU A 92 -10.72 3.64 7.55
N LEU A 93 -9.57 4.12 8.04
CA LEU A 93 -8.98 5.38 7.58
C LEU A 93 -8.60 5.30 6.09
N LEU A 94 -8.11 4.15 5.64
CA LEU A 94 -7.79 3.91 4.23
C LEU A 94 -9.03 4.05 3.34
N ILE A 95 -10.16 3.41 3.73
CA ILE A 95 -11.41 3.50 2.97
C ILE A 95 -11.96 4.93 2.99
N MET A 96 -11.95 5.61 4.13
CA MET A 96 -12.39 7.01 4.22
C MET A 96 -11.55 7.93 3.33
N GLU A 97 -10.23 7.75 3.29
CA GLU A 97 -9.37 8.56 2.44
C GLU A 97 -9.58 8.24 0.96
N LEU A 98 -9.86 6.99 0.60
CA LEU A 98 -10.26 6.60 -0.76
C LEU A 98 -11.54 7.30 -1.21
N ILE A 99 -12.55 7.37 -0.35
CA ILE A 99 -13.79 8.11 -0.65
C ILE A 99 -13.49 9.60 -0.80
N LYS A 100 -12.66 10.15 0.09
CA LYS A 100 -12.29 11.58 0.09
C LYS A 100 -11.55 12.03 -1.17
N ILE A 101 -10.72 11.17 -1.76
CA ILE A 101 -10.05 11.46 -3.04
C ILE A 101 -10.97 11.32 -4.26
N GLY A 102 -12.25 10.96 -4.07
CA GLY A 102 -13.25 10.89 -5.13
C GLY A 102 -13.50 9.49 -5.70
N LEU A 103 -13.02 8.43 -5.05
CA LEU A 103 -13.32 7.06 -5.48
C LEU A 103 -14.84 6.79 -5.33
N PRO A 104 -15.51 6.24 -6.36
CA PRO A 104 -16.94 5.94 -6.27
C PRO A 104 -17.27 5.05 -5.07
N ALA A 105 -18.32 5.40 -4.32
CA ALA A 105 -18.68 4.75 -3.06
C ALA A 105 -18.87 3.23 -3.21
N GLN A 106 -19.46 2.77 -4.31
CA GLN A 106 -19.62 1.33 -4.61
C GLN A 106 -18.26 0.61 -4.73
N PHE A 107 -17.27 1.27 -5.34
CA PHE A 107 -15.93 0.71 -5.50
C PHE A 107 -15.14 0.77 -4.17
N ALA A 108 -15.29 1.85 -3.40
CA ALA A 108 -14.76 1.93 -2.04
C ALA A 108 -15.33 0.83 -1.13
N GLN A 109 -16.63 0.55 -1.24
CA GLN A 109 -17.29 -0.54 -0.52
C GLN A 109 -16.78 -1.92 -0.96
N LEU A 110 -16.55 -2.14 -2.25
CA LEU A 110 -15.91 -3.37 -2.74
C LEU A 110 -14.53 -3.56 -2.09
N VAL A 111 -13.73 -2.50 -2.03
CA VAL A 111 -12.43 -2.53 -1.35
C VAL A 111 -12.60 -2.83 0.15
N ALA A 112 -13.54 -2.18 0.83
CA ALA A 112 -13.85 -2.43 2.23
C ALA A 112 -14.27 -3.89 2.49
N ASN A 113 -15.09 -4.47 1.61
CA ASN A 113 -15.54 -5.85 1.71
C ASN A 113 -14.38 -6.85 1.57
N MET A 114 -13.38 -6.57 0.73
CA MET A 114 -12.15 -7.39 0.68
C MET A 114 -11.36 -7.37 2.00
N TYR A 115 -11.54 -6.33 2.80
CA TYR A 115 -10.95 -6.14 4.12
C TYR A 115 -11.85 -6.54 5.29
N GLY A 116 -13.06 -7.04 5.02
CA GLY A 116 -14.05 -7.45 6.02
C GLY A 116 -13.51 -8.43 7.06
N SER A 117 -14.23 -8.56 8.18
CA SER A 117 -13.88 -9.15 9.48
C SER A 117 -12.83 -10.26 9.41
N THR A 118 -11.58 -9.84 9.26
CA THR A 118 -10.44 -10.75 9.13
C THR A 118 -10.05 -11.13 10.54
N LYS A 119 -10.29 -12.38 10.92
CA LYS A 119 -9.90 -12.90 12.22
C LYS A 119 -8.53 -13.57 12.11
N GLY A 120 -7.65 -13.27 13.06
CA GLY A 120 -6.30 -13.82 13.15
C GLY A 120 -6.14 -14.68 14.39
N VAL A 121 -5.21 -15.63 14.30
CA VAL A 121 -4.69 -16.41 15.43
C VAL A 121 -3.17 -16.50 15.29
N VAL A 122 -2.47 -16.48 16.41
CA VAL A 122 -1.02 -16.70 16.45
C VAL A 122 -0.77 -18.11 16.95
N ARG A 123 -0.06 -18.92 16.16
CA ARG A 123 0.42 -20.24 16.59
C ARG A 123 1.84 -20.09 17.12
N VAL A 124 2.06 -20.52 18.35
CA VAL A 124 3.39 -20.54 18.97
C VAL A 124 3.84 -21.99 19.06
N PHE A 125 5.01 -22.29 18.48
CA PHE A 125 5.57 -23.64 18.50
C PHE A 125 5.72 -24.14 19.95
N GLY A 126 5.17 -25.32 20.24
CA GLY A 126 5.17 -25.92 21.59
C GLY A 126 4.24 -25.25 22.63
N LYS A 127 3.52 -24.17 22.30
CA LYS A 127 2.65 -23.44 23.25
C LYS A 127 1.19 -23.26 22.78
N GLY A 128 0.81 -23.88 21.68
CA GLY A 128 -0.57 -23.87 21.17
C GLY A 128 -0.93 -22.63 20.34
N VAL A 129 -2.22 -22.29 20.32
CA VAL A 129 -2.80 -21.22 19.48
C VAL A 129 -3.38 -20.13 20.38
N SER A 130 -3.20 -18.86 20.02
CA SER A 130 -3.76 -17.71 20.74
C SER A 130 -5.29 -17.65 20.65
N ARG A 131 -5.89 -16.79 21.48
CA ARG A 131 -7.28 -16.32 21.25
C ARG A 131 -7.41 -15.71 19.86
N ILE A 132 -8.60 -15.86 19.28
CA ILE A 132 -8.98 -15.22 18.03
C ILE A 132 -9.06 -13.71 18.27
N PHE A 133 -8.44 -12.92 17.41
CA PHE A 133 -8.53 -11.46 17.45
C PHE A 133 -8.93 -10.91 16.09
N GLU A 134 -9.57 -9.74 16.08
CA GLU A 134 -9.92 -9.06 14.84
C GLU A 134 -8.74 -8.26 14.31
N GLN A 135 -8.49 -8.38 13.02
CA GLN A 135 -7.44 -7.66 12.33
C GLN A 135 -8.02 -6.40 11.68
N THR A 136 -7.91 -5.28 12.39
CA THR A 136 -8.34 -3.94 11.92
C THR A 136 -7.25 -3.17 11.17
N ARG A 137 -6.01 -3.67 11.25
CA ARG A 137 -4.82 -3.05 10.64
C ARG A 137 -4.18 -3.96 9.59
N GLY A 138 -3.43 -3.33 8.70
CA GLY A 138 -2.68 -4.02 7.67
C GLY A 138 -3.43 -4.09 6.36
N VAL A 139 -2.70 -3.80 5.28
CA VAL A 139 -3.15 -3.94 3.89
C VAL A 139 -2.82 -5.35 3.42
N LYS A 140 -3.76 -5.99 2.73
CA LYS A 140 -3.54 -7.32 2.15
C LYS A 140 -2.69 -7.15 0.89
N GLN A 141 -1.78 -8.09 0.64
CA GLN A 141 -0.97 -8.08 -0.58
C GLN A 141 -1.88 -7.96 -1.82
N GLY A 142 -1.62 -6.94 -2.64
CA GLY A 142 -2.41 -6.65 -3.84
C GLY A 142 -3.17 -5.32 -3.85
N ILE A 143 -3.06 -4.42 -2.85
CA ILE A 143 -3.56 -3.02 -2.93
C ILE A 143 -2.45 -2.05 -2.47
N VAL A 144 -1.23 -2.34 -2.93
CA VAL A 144 -0.01 -1.73 -2.38
C VAL A 144 0.14 -0.28 -2.85
N LEU A 145 -0.24 -0.01 -4.11
CA LEU A 145 -0.09 1.30 -4.75
C LEU A 145 -0.96 2.41 -4.12
N VAL A 146 -2.18 2.08 -3.71
CA VAL A 146 -3.07 3.03 -3.01
C VAL A 146 -2.47 3.45 -1.68
N THR A 147 -1.90 2.48 -0.97
CA THR A 147 -1.37 2.66 0.36
C THR A 147 -0.13 3.54 0.34
N SER A 148 0.73 3.37 -0.67
CA SER A 148 1.90 4.22 -0.90
C SER A 148 1.51 5.62 -1.40
N ALA A 149 0.45 5.74 -2.20
CA ALA A 149 -0.07 7.03 -2.67
C ALA A 149 -0.69 7.87 -1.55
N ILE A 150 -1.60 7.30 -0.76
CA ILE A 150 -2.32 8.00 0.31
C ILE A 150 -1.39 8.40 1.47
N ARG A 151 -0.39 7.57 1.78
CA ARG A 151 0.55 7.86 2.89
C ARG A 151 1.43 9.07 2.59
N ASN A 152 1.75 9.33 1.32
CA ASN A 152 2.48 10.53 0.88
C ASN A 152 1.65 11.82 0.99
N THR A 153 0.31 11.72 1.11
CA THR A 153 -0.55 12.89 1.32
C THR A 153 -0.54 13.40 2.76
N ARG A 154 0.06 12.66 3.73
CA ARG A 154 0.35 13.19 5.07
C ARG A 154 1.50 14.20 5.00
N LYS A 155 1.17 15.43 4.58
CA LYS A 155 1.99 16.65 4.57
C LYS A 155 2.68 16.98 5.92
N ARG A 156 2.39 16.26 7.01
CA ARG A 156 2.99 16.50 8.34
C ARG A 156 4.51 16.29 8.37
N HIS A 157 5.04 15.25 7.70
CA HIS A 157 6.49 14.99 7.75
C HIS A 157 7.30 16.06 6.99
N CYS A 158 6.88 16.43 5.78
CA CYS A 158 7.56 17.49 5.02
C CYS A 158 7.43 18.86 5.69
N ARG A 159 6.31 19.13 6.39
CA ARG A 159 6.13 20.38 7.15
C ARG A 159 7.08 20.47 8.35
N ILE A 160 7.24 19.38 9.12
CA ILE A 160 8.18 19.33 10.26
C ILE A 160 9.63 19.50 9.79
N LEU A 161 10.00 18.90 8.65
CA LEU A 161 11.34 19.08 8.10
C LEU A 161 11.55 20.51 7.57
N ARG A 162 10.55 21.13 6.93
CA ARG A 162 10.61 22.56 6.53
C ARG A 162 10.73 23.51 7.72
N GLU A 163 10.02 23.22 8.80
CA GLU A 163 10.05 24.03 10.03
C GLU A 163 11.39 23.85 10.79
N LYS A 164 12.02 22.67 10.72
CA LYS A 164 13.32 22.40 11.36
C LYS A 164 14.55 22.81 10.55
N MET A 165 14.46 22.85 9.22
CA MET A 165 15.59 23.18 8.35
C MET A 165 15.88 24.69 8.22
N GLY A 166 15.05 25.55 8.83
CA GLY A 166 15.22 27.01 8.80
C GLY A 166 15.05 27.60 7.38
N PRO A 167 14.84 28.93 7.26
CA PRO A 167 14.89 29.57 5.96
C PRO A 167 16.29 29.42 5.37
N ASN A 168 16.37 28.97 4.11
CA ASN A 168 17.60 28.91 3.32
C ASN A 168 18.38 30.23 3.52
N ARG A 169 19.56 30.14 4.15
CA ARG A 169 20.59 31.18 4.06
C ARG A 169 21.50 30.87 2.90
#